data_AF-A0A936NSF7-F1
#
_entry.id   AF-A0A936NSF7-F1
#
_cell.length_a   1.000
_cell.length_b   1.000
_cell.length_c   1.000
_cell.angle_alpha   90.00
_cell.angle_beta   90.00
_cell.angle_gamma   90.00
#
_symmetry.space_group_name_H-M   'P 1'
#
loop_
_entity.id
_entity.type
_entity.pdbx_description
1 polymer ?
#
loop_
_entity_poly.entity_id
_entity_poly.type
_entity_poly.pdbx_seq_one_letter_code
_entity_poly.pdbx_strand_id
1 'polypeptide(L)'
;MYSPIIRQLLRRKRSASPNSPRCSSRLRRFNFRHRSRTRLRSFAGTSSAATIGASEQALKSLDPLLRLYEGCASRTFGQMEDATLIKFRADKPKISYLFYPDFDNDPHPALSASMQADLRGLRVDYRDYSNSTNPPVLHRKEAFVTPDYLLYQNLARLTQHEEKWGLLSETNTIGTRDGWYRRLAEQGAKLQGHRLIRAEKRGN
;
A
#
# COMPACT_ATOMS: atom_id res chain seq x y z
N MET A 1 22.85 8.05 1.45
CA MET A 1 22.27 9.23 2.14
C MET A 1 20.77 8.99 2.24
N TYR A 2 20.20 8.90 3.44
CA TYR A 2 18.79 8.52 3.62
C TYR A 2 17.83 9.59 3.06
N SER A 3 16.74 9.16 2.41
CA SER A 3 15.64 10.00 1.92
C SER A 3 15.13 10.98 3.02
N PRO A 4 14.65 12.19 2.69
CA PRO A 4 14.11 13.15 3.66
C PRO A 4 13.07 12.54 4.61
N ILE A 5 12.21 11.65 4.09
CA ILE A 5 11.19 10.88 4.83
C ILE A 5 11.85 10.06 5.94
N ILE A 6 12.99 9.42 5.64
CA ILE A 6 13.73 8.58 6.60
C ILE A 6 14.38 9.43 7.69
N ARG A 7 14.87 10.62 7.36
CA ARG A 7 15.45 11.52 8.37
C ARG A 7 14.39 12.01 9.36
N GLN A 8 13.17 12.27 8.89
CA GLN A 8 12.03 12.67 9.72
C GLN A 8 11.58 11.52 10.64
N LEU A 9 11.52 10.29 10.12
CA LEU A 9 11.14 9.10 10.89
C LEU A 9 12.20 8.65 11.91
N LEU A 10 13.49 8.68 11.53
CA LEU A 10 14.60 8.35 12.45
C LEU A 10 14.78 9.38 13.56
N ARG A 11 14.43 10.65 13.32
CA ARG A 11 14.37 11.68 14.38
C ARG A 11 13.28 11.37 15.41
N ARG A 12 12.10 10.86 14.98
CA ARG A 12 10.98 10.49 15.87
C ARG A 12 11.26 9.21 16.69
N LYS A 13 12.08 8.26 16.22
CA LYS A 13 12.52 7.09 17.02
C LYS A 13 13.29 7.45 18.29
N ARG A 14 13.95 8.62 18.36
CA ARG A 14 14.70 9.04 19.55
C ARG A 14 13.83 9.63 20.67
N SER A 15 12.56 9.92 20.44
CA SER A 15 11.65 10.51 21.44
C SER A 15 10.63 9.55 22.05
N ALA A 16 10.49 8.32 21.55
CA ALA A 16 9.60 7.32 22.11
C ALA A 16 10.34 6.43 23.12
N SER A 17 10.16 6.72 24.42
CA SER A 17 10.62 5.84 25.51
C SER A 17 9.84 4.51 25.48
N PRO A 18 10.49 3.34 25.57
CA PRO A 18 9.81 2.03 25.47
C PRO A 18 8.91 1.70 26.67
N ASN A 19 8.95 2.50 27.74
CA ASN A 19 8.39 2.14 29.04
C ASN A 19 7.09 2.89 29.37
N SER A 20 6.05 2.75 28.54
CA SER A 20 4.68 3.10 28.96
C SER A 20 3.88 1.83 29.30
N PRO A 21 3.59 1.55 30.59
CA PRO A 21 2.99 0.27 31.01
C PRO A 21 1.49 0.13 30.70
N ARG A 22 0.85 1.12 30.06
CA ARG A 22 -0.60 1.13 29.84
C ARG A 22 -1.08 0.42 28.57
N CYS A 23 -0.20 0.09 27.63
CA CYS A 23 -0.61 -0.47 26.32
C CYS A 23 -0.56 -2.01 26.25
N SER A 24 0.18 -2.67 27.15
CA SER A 24 0.53 -4.10 27.03
C SER A 24 -0.59 -5.08 27.40
N SER A 25 -1.62 -4.64 28.13
CA SER A 25 -2.69 -5.52 28.65
C SER A 25 -3.93 -5.58 27.77
N ARG A 26 -4.26 -4.53 26.99
CA ARG A 26 -5.45 -4.53 26.10
C ARG A 26 -5.24 -5.21 24.75
N LEU A 27 -4.01 -5.27 24.24
CA LEU A 27 -3.70 -5.91 22.95
C LEU A 27 -3.78 -7.45 22.99
N ARG A 28 -3.75 -8.08 24.18
CA ARG A 28 -3.77 -9.55 24.32
C ARG A 28 -5.15 -10.19 24.16
N ARG A 29 -6.24 -9.41 24.22
CA ARG A 29 -7.63 -9.93 24.14
C ARG A 29 -8.34 -9.65 22.82
N PHE A 30 -7.66 -9.08 21.83
CA PHE A 30 -8.24 -8.93 20.50
C PHE A 30 -8.24 -10.29 19.79
N ASN A 31 -9.34 -11.03 19.93
CA ASN A 31 -9.62 -12.19 19.10
C ASN A 31 -9.82 -11.72 17.65
N PHE A 32 -8.81 -11.96 16.81
CA PHE A 32 -8.72 -11.60 15.39
C PHE A 32 -9.76 -12.26 14.47
N ARG A 33 -10.77 -12.96 15.02
CA ARG A 33 -11.76 -13.72 14.26
C ARG A 33 -13.01 -12.94 13.90
N HIS A 34 -13.03 -11.62 14.12
CA HIS A 34 -14.16 -10.80 13.72
C HIS A 34 -14.11 -10.54 12.21
N ARG A 35 -14.94 -11.25 11.44
CA ARG A 35 -15.29 -10.87 10.06
C ARG A 35 -16.02 -9.53 10.10
N SER A 36 -15.30 -8.42 10.05
CA SER A 36 -15.88 -7.13 9.69
C SER A 36 -16.43 -7.25 8.27
N ARG A 37 -17.76 -7.20 8.14
CA ARG A 37 -18.52 -7.26 6.87
C ARG A 37 -18.36 -5.99 6.02
N THR A 38 -17.33 -5.19 6.25
CA THR A 38 -16.94 -4.12 5.33
C THR A 38 -16.42 -4.79 4.08
N ARG A 39 -17.15 -4.66 2.97
CA ARG A 39 -16.83 -5.27 1.67
C ARG A 39 -15.63 -4.55 1.03
N LEU A 40 -14.49 -4.57 1.72
CA LEU A 40 -13.18 -4.31 1.11
C LEU A 40 -12.86 -5.56 0.30
N ARG A 41 -12.93 -5.41 -1.02
CA ARG A 41 -12.77 -6.52 -1.96
C ARG A 41 -11.45 -7.23 -1.70
N SER A 42 -11.54 -8.54 -1.45
CA SER A 42 -10.40 -9.44 -1.36
C SER A 42 -9.55 -9.32 -2.63
N PHE A 43 -8.32 -8.85 -2.50
CA PHE A 43 -7.35 -8.88 -3.58
C PHE A 43 -6.98 -10.34 -3.85
N ALA A 44 -7.04 -10.77 -5.11
CA ALA A 44 -6.56 -12.08 -5.51
C ALA A 44 -5.08 -12.22 -5.09
N GLY A 45 -4.79 -13.19 -4.21
CA GLY A 45 -3.43 -13.63 -3.91
C GLY A 45 -2.85 -13.32 -2.52
N THR A 46 -3.46 -12.50 -1.65
CA THR A 46 -2.97 -12.38 -0.25
C THR A 46 -4.10 -12.36 0.76
N SER A 47 -3.96 -13.20 1.79
CA SER A 47 -4.78 -13.29 3.01
C SER A 47 -5.38 -11.93 3.43
N SER A 48 -6.65 -11.69 3.08
CA SER A 48 -7.57 -10.69 3.63
C SER A 48 -6.90 -9.42 4.20
N ALA A 49 -6.17 -8.67 3.38
CA ALA A 49 -5.60 -7.40 3.83
C ALA A 49 -6.56 -6.25 3.51
N ALA A 50 -7.15 -5.63 4.53
CA ALA A 50 -7.81 -4.34 4.35
C ALA A 50 -6.72 -3.31 4.04
N THR A 51 -6.85 -2.58 2.94
CA THR A 51 -5.91 -1.51 2.56
C THR A 51 -6.72 -0.31 2.12
N ILE A 52 -6.42 0.86 2.69
CA ILE A 52 -7.10 2.11 2.33
C ILE A 52 -6.05 3.19 2.05
N GLY A 53 -6.35 4.05 1.07
CA GLY A 53 -5.64 5.30 0.81
C GLY A 53 -5.58 6.17 2.05
N ALA A 54 -4.41 6.68 2.38
CA ALA A 54 -4.12 7.39 3.62
C ALA A 54 -4.41 8.89 3.47
N SER A 55 -5.68 9.22 3.24
CA SER A 55 -6.19 10.53 3.61
C SER A 55 -6.74 10.48 5.03
N GLU A 56 -6.66 11.59 5.77
CA GLU A 56 -7.26 11.70 7.11
C GLU A 56 -8.77 11.36 7.07
N GLN A 57 -9.44 11.71 5.97
CA GLN A 57 -10.85 11.40 5.73
C GLN A 57 -11.08 9.89 5.54
N ALA A 58 -10.19 9.21 4.83
CA ALA A 58 -10.27 7.77 4.61
C ALA A 58 -9.93 6.97 5.88
N LEU A 59 -9.05 7.48 6.74
CA LEU A 59 -8.86 6.94 8.09
C LEU A 59 -10.11 7.09 8.95
N LYS A 60 -10.85 8.19 8.84
CA LYS A 60 -12.10 8.42 9.58
C LYS A 60 -13.23 7.48 9.13
N SER A 61 -13.25 7.06 7.87
CA SER A 61 -14.24 6.13 7.31
C SER A 61 -13.97 4.65 7.59
N LEU A 62 -12.80 4.32 8.18
CA LEU A 62 -12.48 2.95 8.60
C LEU A 62 -13.41 2.43 9.71
N ASP A 63 -13.57 1.11 9.72
CA ASP A 63 -14.18 0.38 10.84
C ASP A 63 -13.54 0.82 12.17
N PRO A 64 -14.32 1.09 13.23
CA PRO A 64 -13.79 1.56 14.51
C PRO A 64 -12.66 0.68 15.08
N LEU A 65 -12.68 -0.64 14.84
CA LEU A 65 -11.63 -1.55 15.29
C LEU A 65 -10.33 -1.33 14.51
N LEU A 66 -10.41 -1.11 13.20
CA LEU A 66 -9.24 -0.80 12.37
C LEU A 66 -8.65 0.58 12.73
N ARG A 67 -9.50 1.56 13.04
CA ARG A 67 -9.05 2.87 13.57
C ARG A 67 -8.34 2.74 14.90
N LEU A 68 -8.89 1.95 15.82
CA LEU A 68 -8.23 1.68 17.11
C LEU A 68 -6.90 0.98 16.91
N TYR A 69 -6.85 0.02 16.00
CA TYR A 69 -5.66 -0.76 15.69
C TYR A 69 -4.54 0.11 15.11
N GLU A 70 -4.86 0.97 14.15
CA GLU A 70 -3.95 1.99 13.63
C GLU A 70 -3.51 2.94 14.75
N GLY A 71 -4.45 3.42 15.58
CA GLY A 71 -4.15 4.30 16.70
C GLY A 71 -3.22 3.69 17.74
N CYS A 72 -3.28 2.37 17.97
CA CYS A 72 -2.30 1.66 18.78
C CYS A 72 -0.91 1.72 18.15
N ALA A 73 -0.79 1.43 16.84
CA ALA A 73 0.48 1.48 16.13
C ALA A 73 1.08 2.89 16.12
N SER A 74 0.27 3.90 15.80
CA SER A 74 0.69 5.31 15.76
C SER A 74 1.15 5.82 17.14
N ARG A 75 0.51 5.41 18.23
CA ARG A 75 0.96 5.77 19.59
C ARG A 75 2.26 5.08 19.99
N THR A 76 2.48 3.84 19.54
CA THR A 76 3.67 3.08 19.90
C THR A 76 4.89 3.45 19.06
N PHE A 77 4.70 3.71 17.76
CA PHE A 77 5.79 3.87 16.80
C PHE A 77 5.88 5.26 16.17
N GLY A 78 4.96 6.16 16.50
CA GLY A 78 4.81 7.48 15.91
C GLY A 78 3.81 7.51 14.76
N GLN A 79 3.16 8.65 14.59
CA GLN A 79 2.21 8.89 13.50
C GLN A 79 2.92 8.97 12.15
N MET A 80 2.32 8.35 11.14
CA MET A 80 2.82 8.27 9.76
C MET A 80 1.92 9.11 8.85
N GLU A 81 2.06 10.44 8.95
CA GLU A 81 1.19 11.42 8.27
C GLU A 81 1.30 11.34 6.73
N ASP A 82 2.48 10.99 6.21
CA ASP A 82 2.76 10.94 4.76
C ASP A 82 2.56 9.55 4.15
N ALA A 83 2.04 8.58 4.91
CA ALA A 83 1.73 7.27 4.33
C ALA A 83 0.73 7.47 3.18
N THR A 84 0.86 6.71 2.11
CA THR A 84 -0.09 6.74 0.99
C THR A 84 -1.12 5.63 1.12
N LEU A 85 -0.71 4.45 1.60
CA LEU A 85 -1.62 3.35 1.91
C LEU A 85 -1.32 2.79 3.30
N ILE A 86 -2.37 2.39 4.01
CA ILE A 86 -2.27 1.63 5.26
C ILE A 86 -2.84 0.25 5.04
N LYS A 87 -1.98 -0.76 5.19
CA LYS A 87 -2.32 -2.18 5.03
C LYS A 87 -2.41 -2.88 6.37
N PHE A 88 -3.58 -3.45 6.65
CA PHE A 88 -3.84 -4.27 7.82
C PHE A 88 -3.66 -5.75 7.48
N ARG A 89 -2.98 -6.50 8.35
CA ARG A 89 -2.87 -7.96 8.22
C ARG A 89 -3.98 -8.61 9.03
N ALA A 90 -4.81 -9.44 8.39
CA ALA A 90 -5.85 -10.18 9.09
C ALA A 90 -5.32 -11.41 9.85
N ASP A 91 -4.18 -11.96 9.42
CA ASP A 91 -3.61 -13.19 9.99
C ASP A 91 -2.71 -12.94 11.20
N LYS A 92 -2.10 -11.75 11.27
CA LYS A 92 -1.04 -11.41 12.22
C LYS A 92 -1.24 -9.99 12.73
N PRO A 93 -0.83 -9.68 13.98
CA PRO A 93 -0.91 -8.35 14.56
C PRO A 93 0.16 -7.41 13.97
N LYS A 94 0.12 -7.22 12.65
CA LYS A 94 0.98 -6.32 11.90
C LYS A 94 0.18 -5.28 11.13
N ILE A 95 0.73 -4.08 11.02
CA ILE A 95 0.25 -3.01 10.16
C ILE A 95 1.40 -2.57 9.26
N SER A 96 1.12 -2.16 8.03
CA SER A 96 2.14 -1.64 7.12
C SER A 96 1.72 -0.31 6.52
N TYR A 97 2.64 0.63 6.51
CA TYR A 97 2.51 1.94 5.89
C TYR A 97 3.34 1.92 4.60
N LEU A 98 2.72 2.26 3.47
CA LEU A 98 3.33 2.24 2.14
C LEU A 98 3.32 3.64 1.56
N PHE A 99 4.43 4.06 0.96
CA PHE A 99 4.64 5.41 0.46
C PHE A 99 4.77 5.38 -1.07
N TYR A 100 3.84 6.05 -1.74
CA TYR A 100 3.75 6.16 -3.20
C TYR A 100 3.61 7.65 -3.55
N PRO A 101 4.72 8.39 -3.75
CA PRO A 101 4.66 9.84 -3.97
C PRO A 101 3.88 10.20 -5.26
N ASP A 102 3.94 9.33 -6.27
CA ASP A 102 3.27 9.55 -7.57
C ASP A 102 1.92 8.79 -7.67
N PHE A 103 1.26 8.51 -6.55
CA PHE A 103 0.07 7.65 -6.50
C PHE A 103 -1.05 8.09 -7.45
N ASP A 104 -1.29 9.40 -7.58
CA ASP A 104 -2.37 9.92 -8.42
C ASP A 104 -1.95 9.96 -9.89
N ASN A 105 -0.69 10.35 -10.15
CA ASN A 105 -0.18 10.69 -11.48
C ASN A 105 0.32 9.49 -12.28
N ASP A 106 1.00 8.54 -11.64
CA ASP A 106 1.53 7.34 -12.29
C ASP A 106 0.48 6.22 -12.25
N PRO A 107 0.10 5.58 -13.37
CA PRO A 107 -0.78 4.41 -13.36
C PRO A 107 -0.28 3.26 -12.48
N HIS A 108 1.05 3.04 -12.40
CA HIS A 108 1.69 2.01 -11.58
C HIS A 108 2.83 2.60 -10.76
N PRO A 109 2.51 3.42 -9.74
CA PRO A 109 3.50 4.16 -8.97
C PRO A 109 4.46 3.20 -8.30
N ALA A 110 5.74 3.57 -8.31
CA ALA A 110 6.78 2.86 -7.58
C ALA A 110 6.65 3.11 -6.08
N LEU A 111 6.83 2.04 -5.30
CA LEU A 111 6.94 2.12 -3.85
C LEU A 111 8.26 2.84 -3.52
N SER A 112 8.19 3.99 -2.85
CA SER A 112 9.39 4.73 -2.43
C SER A 112 9.93 4.22 -1.10
N ALA A 113 9.04 3.82 -0.20
CA ALA A 113 9.37 3.30 1.11
C ALA A 113 8.25 2.43 1.66
N SER A 114 8.60 1.59 2.65
CA SER A 114 7.60 0.89 3.47
C SER A 114 8.04 0.79 4.91
N MET A 115 7.07 0.83 5.82
CA MET A 115 7.25 0.53 7.23
C MET A 115 6.27 -0.56 7.64
N GLN A 116 6.74 -1.60 8.31
CA GLN A 116 5.90 -2.62 8.92
C GLN A 116 6.08 -2.59 10.43
N ALA A 117 4.99 -2.34 11.15
CA ALA A 117 4.95 -2.40 12.60
C ALA A 117 4.35 -3.74 13.05
N ASP A 118 5.09 -4.48 13.87
CA ASP A 118 4.63 -5.66 14.59
C ASP A 118 4.19 -5.24 16.00
N LEU A 119 2.88 -5.24 16.23
CA LEU A 119 2.29 -4.79 17.50
C LEU A 119 2.45 -5.82 18.61
N ARG A 120 2.71 -7.09 18.27
CA ARG A 120 2.95 -8.14 19.27
C ARG A 120 4.40 -8.18 19.69
N GLY A 121 5.32 -8.09 18.73
CA GLY A 121 6.76 -8.08 18.96
C GLY A 121 7.33 -6.72 19.36
N LEU A 122 6.54 -5.65 19.22
CA LEU A 122 6.96 -4.26 19.42
C LEU A 122 8.17 -3.88 18.55
N ARG A 123 8.17 -4.31 17.28
CA ARG A 123 9.26 -4.09 16.33
C ARG A 123 8.77 -3.38 15.09
N VAL A 124 9.68 -2.63 14.46
CA VAL A 124 9.42 -1.92 13.21
C VAL A 124 10.49 -2.29 12.21
N ASP A 125 10.06 -2.83 11.08
CA ASP A 125 10.88 -3.05 9.90
C ASP A 125 10.66 -1.90 8.92
N TYR A 126 11.74 -1.31 8.43
CA TYR A 126 11.69 -0.22 7.46
C TYR A 126 12.46 -0.62 6.20
N ARG A 127 11.95 -0.26 5.02
CA ARG A 127 12.63 -0.46 3.74
C ARG A 127 12.55 0.80 2.90
N ASP A 128 13.71 1.23 2.41
CA ASP A 128 13.86 2.33 1.46
C ASP A 128 14.04 1.78 0.05
N TYR A 129 13.26 2.27 -0.89
CA TYR A 129 13.33 1.92 -2.31
C TYR A 129 13.65 3.14 -3.18
N SER A 130 13.91 4.31 -2.61
CA SER A 130 14.12 5.55 -3.38
C SER A 130 15.31 5.48 -4.35
N ASN A 131 16.32 4.69 -4.00
CA ASN A 131 17.51 4.47 -4.84
C ASN A 131 17.47 3.13 -5.59
N SER A 132 16.33 2.42 -5.57
CA SER A 132 16.18 1.17 -6.31
C SER A 132 15.96 1.47 -7.79
N THR A 133 16.74 0.82 -8.65
CA THR A 133 16.52 0.86 -10.10
C THR A 133 15.26 0.10 -10.49
N ASN A 134 14.94 -0.97 -9.76
CA ASN A 134 13.79 -1.86 -10.00
C ASN A 134 12.89 -1.99 -8.75
N PRO A 135 12.23 -0.89 -8.32
CA PRO A 135 11.39 -0.91 -7.13
C PRO A 135 10.11 -1.70 -7.37
N PRO A 136 9.44 -2.15 -6.30
CA PRO A 136 8.07 -2.67 -6.38
C PRO A 136 7.12 -1.62 -6.95
N VAL A 137 6.15 -2.03 -7.78
CA VAL A 137 5.12 -1.14 -8.33
C VAL A 137 3.73 -1.56 -7.87
N LEU A 138 2.80 -0.60 -7.84
CA LEU A 138 1.42 -0.85 -7.45
C LEU A 138 0.51 -1.12 -8.65
N HIS A 139 -0.32 -2.15 -8.56
CA HIS A 139 -1.38 -2.45 -9.54
C HIS A 139 -2.75 -2.36 -8.88
N ARG A 140 -3.80 -2.26 -9.70
CA ARG A 140 -5.21 -2.27 -9.28
C ARG A 140 -5.50 -1.24 -8.18
N LYS A 141 -5.10 0.02 -8.43
CA LYS A 141 -5.23 1.11 -7.46
C LYS A 141 -6.67 1.35 -7.01
N GLU A 142 -7.65 1.08 -7.88
CA GLU A 142 -9.08 1.16 -7.58
C GLU A 142 -9.52 0.25 -6.42
N ALA A 143 -8.75 -0.79 -6.11
CA ALA A 143 -9.03 -1.67 -4.97
C ALA A 143 -8.60 -1.06 -3.62
N PHE A 144 -7.81 0.02 -3.64
CA PHE A 144 -7.26 0.68 -2.45
C PHE A 144 -7.90 2.02 -2.13
N VAL A 145 -8.77 2.51 -3.01
CA VAL A 145 -9.48 3.77 -2.84
C VAL A 145 -10.98 3.51 -2.76
N THR A 146 -11.69 4.43 -2.11
CA THR A 146 -13.14 4.37 -1.97
C THR A 146 -13.82 4.83 -3.27
N PRO A 147 -15.08 4.45 -3.53
CA PRO A 147 -15.79 4.85 -4.76
C PRO A 147 -15.98 6.36 -4.96
N ASP A 148 -15.94 7.14 -3.88
CA ASP A 148 -16.01 8.61 -3.83
C ASP A 148 -14.66 9.29 -4.13
N TYR A 149 -13.58 8.52 -4.25
CA TYR A 149 -12.28 9.06 -4.61
C TYR A 149 -12.29 9.60 -6.05
N LEU A 150 -11.76 10.82 -6.25
CA LEU A 150 -11.87 11.58 -7.50
C LEU A 150 -11.47 10.79 -8.75
N LEU A 151 -10.38 10.01 -8.66
CA LEU A 151 -9.87 9.25 -9.81
C LEU A 151 -10.42 7.81 -9.88
N TYR A 152 -11.33 7.40 -8.99
CA TYR A 152 -11.80 6.01 -8.87
C TYR A 152 -12.24 5.41 -10.21
N GLN A 153 -13.06 6.12 -10.98
CA GLN A 153 -13.55 5.64 -12.27
C GLN A 153 -12.43 5.46 -13.30
N ASN A 154 -11.44 6.36 -13.34
CA ASN A 154 -10.31 6.26 -14.25
C ASN A 154 -9.42 5.06 -13.89
N LEU A 155 -9.16 4.86 -12.60
CA LEU A 155 -8.40 3.72 -12.10
C LEU A 155 -9.11 2.38 -12.41
N ALA A 156 -10.42 2.31 -12.16
CA ALA A 156 -11.20 1.11 -12.43
C ALA A 156 -11.25 0.76 -13.92
N ARG A 157 -11.39 1.76 -14.80
CA ARG A 157 -11.34 1.56 -16.26
C ARG A 157 -9.97 1.05 -16.70
N LEU A 158 -8.89 1.66 -16.20
CA LEU A 158 -7.53 1.22 -16.52
C LEU A 158 -7.35 -0.26 -16.16
N THR A 159 -7.71 -0.67 -14.94
CA THR A 159 -7.58 -2.07 -14.53
C THR A 159 -8.45 -3.02 -15.35
N GLN A 160 -9.68 -2.64 -15.71
CA GLN A 160 -10.49 -3.46 -16.63
C GLN A 160 -9.81 -3.65 -18.00
N HIS A 161 -9.17 -2.61 -18.54
CA HIS A 161 -8.43 -2.72 -19.79
C HIS A 161 -7.20 -3.61 -19.64
N GLU A 162 -6.45 -3.49 -18.55
CA GLU A 162 -5.28 -4.32 -18.25
C GLU A 162 -5.64 -5.80 -18.08
N GLU A 163 -6.74 -6.09 -17.37
CA GLU A 163 -7.29 -7.45 -17.23
C GLU A 163 -7.69 -8.02 -18.60
N LYS A 164 -8.40 -7.23 -19.43
CA LYS A 164 -8.81 -7.65 -20.78
C LYS A 164 -7.62 -7.93 -21.71
N TRP A 165 -6.51 -7.23 -21.53
CA TRP A 165 -5.28 -7.43 -22.29
C TRP A 165 -4.39 -8.53 -21.68
N GLY A 166 -4.82 -9.18 -20.60
CA GLY A 166 -4.07 -10.24 -19.94
C GLY A 166 -2.82 -9.77 -19.21
N LEU A 167 -2.67 -8.46 -18.96
CA LEU A 167 -1.49 -7.89 -18.29
C LEU A 167 -1.40 -8.29 -16.81
N LEU A 168 -2.55 -8.61 -16.18
CA LEU A 168 -2.65 -8.94 -14.76
C LEU A 168 -2.82 -10.43 -14.46
N SER A 169 -2.67 -11.31 -15.46
CA SER A 169 -2.86 -12.76 -15.31
C SER A 169 -1.77 -13.42 -14.45
N GLU A 170 -0.52 -12.99 -14.61
CA GLU A 170 0.65 -13.53 -13.90
C GLU A 170 1.23 -12.50 -12.92
N THR A 171 0.61 -12.42 -11.75
CA THR A 171 0.94 -11.39 -10.74
C THR A 171 2.36 -11.48 -10.18
N ASN A 172 3.00 -12.65 -10.25
CA ASN A 172 4.32 -12.89 -9.64
C ASN A 172 5.47 -12.22 -10.43
N THR A 173 5.27 -11.95 -11.71
CA THR A 173 6.34 -11.42 -12.59
C THR A 173 6.22 -9.92 -12.81
N ILE A 174 5.08 -9.32 -12.48
CA ILE A 174 4.81 -7.89 -12.72
C ILE A 174 5.08 -6.99 -11.52
N GLY A 175 5.36 -7.55 -10.34
CA GLY A 175 5.41 -6.79 -9.09
C GLY A 175 6.55 -5.77 -8.97
N THR A 176 7.47 -5.71 -9.93
CA THR A 176 8.56 -4.73 -9.99
C THR A 176 8.51 -3.92 -11.29
N ARG A 177 9.11 -2.73 -11.29
CA ARG A 177 9.11 -1.82 -12.43
C ARG A 177 9.53 -2.50 -13.74
N ASP A 178 10.66 -3.20 -13.73
CA ASP A 178 11.17 -3.89 -14.92
C ASP A 178 10.27 -5.05 -15.32
N GLY A 179 9.73 -5.77 -14.34
CA GLY A 179 8.76 -6.85 -14.58
C GLY A 179 7.51 -6.34 -15.27
N TRP A 180 6.99 -5.20 -14.83
CA TRP A 180 5.83 -4.56 -15.43
C TRP A 180 6.09 -4.06 -16.85
N TYR A 181 7.20 -3.35 -17.08
CA TYR A 181 7.53 -2.87 -18.42
C TYR A 181 7.83 -4.02 -19.40
N ARG A 182 8.42 -5.11 -18.93
CA ARG A 182 8.59 -6.33 -19.74
C ARG A 182 7.24 -6.89 -20.16
N ARG A 183 6.29 -7.02 -19.23
CA ARG A 183 4.93 -7.52 -19.53
C ARG A 183 4.21 -6.63 -20.54
N LEU A 184 4.33 -5.31 -20.41
CA LEU A 184 3.77 -4.36 -21.38
C LEU A 184 4.36 -4.58 -22.78
N ALA A 185 5.69 -4.74 -22.88
CA ALA A 185 6.36 -4.98 -24.14
C ALA A 185 5.95 -6.32 -24.78
N GLU A 186 5.87 -7.39 -24.00
CA GLU A 186 5.44 -8.73 -24.44
C GLU A 186 4.02 -8.73 -25.02
N GLN A 187 3.12 -7.90 -24.46
CA GLN A 187 1.75 -7.74 -24.94
C GLN A 187 1.59 -6.62 -26.00
N GLY A 188 2.69 -6.02 -26.46
CA GLY A 188 2.64 -4.92 -27.43
C GLY A 188 1.81 -3.73 -26.94
N ALA A 189 1.87 -3.46 -25.63
CA ALA A 189 1.11 -2.43 -24.96
C ALA A 189 2.01 -1.29 -24.46
N LYS A 190 1.46 -0.09 -24.37
CA LYS A 190 2.11 1.07 -23.76
C LYS A 190 1.08 1.85 -22.94
N LEU A 191 1.55 2.51 -21.89
CA LEU A 191 0.75 3.43 -21.10
C LEU A 191 0.99 4.87 -21.55
N GLN A 192 -0.10 5.62 -21.67
CA GLN A 192 -0.11 7.07 -21.85
C GLN A 192 -1.01 7.68 -20.77
N GLY A 193 -0.40 8.10 -19.66
CA GLY A 193 -1.13 8.36 -18.41
C GLY A 193 -1.87 7.10 -17.94
N HIS A 194 -3.12 7.24 -17.52
CA HIS A 194 -3.98 6.10 -17.12
C HIS A 194 -4.74 5.45 -18.29
N ARG A 195 -4.15 5.47 -19.49
CA ARG A 195 -4.72 4.83 -20.68
C ARG A 195 -3.75 3.83 -21.28
N LEU A 196 -4.26 2.64 -21.56
CA LEU A 196 -3.55 1.60 -22.29
C LEU A 196 -3.74 1.76 -23.80
N ILE A 197 -2.64 1.81 -24.54
CA ILE A 197 -2.61 1.92 -26.01
C ILE A 197 -1.75 0.80 -26.60
N ARG A 198 -1.94 0.50 -27.90
CA ARG A 198 -1.04 -0.42 -28.60
C ARG A 198 0.30 0.28 -28.83
N ALA A 199 1.39 -0.43 -28.56
CA ALA A 199 2.71 0.01 -28.97
C ALA A 199 2.79 -0.01 -30.50
N GLU A 200 3.15 1.11 -31.10
CA GLU A 200 3.42 1.16 -32.54
C GLU A 200 4.56 0.19 -32.86
N LYS A 201 4.40 -0.62 -33.91
CA LYS A 201 5.52 -1.38 -34.45
C LYS A 201 6.53 -0.35 -34.97
N ARG A 202 7.72 -0.27 -34.36
CA ARG A 202 8.84 0.43 -35.02
C ARG A 202 9.04 -0.27 -36.37
N GLY A 203 8.66 0.42 -37.44
CA GLY A 203 9.00 0.04 -38.80
C GLY A 203 10.52 -0.06 -38.89
N ASN A 204 10.96 -1.14 -39.54
CA ASN A 204 12.34 -1.49 -39.84
C ASN A 204 13.07 -0.38 -40.59
#